data_AF-A0A174L6W3-F1
#
_entry.id   AF-A0A174L6W3-F1
#
_cell.length_a   1.000
_cell.length_b   1.000
_cell.length_c   1.000
_cell.angle_alpha   90.00
_cell.angle_beta   90.00
_cell.angle_gamma   90.00
#
_symmetry.space_group_name_H-M   'P 1'
#
loop_
_entity.id
_entity.type
_entity.pdbx_description
1 polymer ?
#
loop_
_entity_poly.entity_id
_entity_poly.type
_entity_poly.pdbx_seq_one_letter_code
_entity_poly.pdbx_strand_id
1 'polypeptide(L)'
;MIKAVLFDMDGVLVDTEWFYNRRRVAFMEEKGFHFDEIPDLSGSNEPAIWKSLVPDDVELREHLRVEYKQVYSPVHPVPYAELLNEQTEPVMRELHERGVKCAIASSSYRELIDELVEIAGITDVLDYTISGHECSAFKPDPEIYLRAMEALGVEPTECLVIEDSPLGIEAGKRSGARVLALRPHEGVNLDQSAADVVIDNLTDILPAI
;
A
#
# COMPACT_ATOMS: atom_id res chain seq x y z
N MET A 1 20.94 -10.68 10.15
CA MET A 1 20.34 -11.57 9.15
C MET A 1 18.86 -11.25 9.14
N ILE A 2 18.25 -11.10 7.97
CA ILE A 2 16.82 -10.81 7.86
C ILE A 2 16.04 -12.07 8.24
N LYS A 3 15.03 -11.92 9.10
CA LYS A 3 14.13 -12.99 9.56
C LYS A 3 12.68 -12.77 9.15
N ALA A 4 12.32 -11.54 8.79
CA ALA A 4 10.98 -11.21 8.32
C ALA A 4 10.99 -10.16 7.20
N VAL A 5 10.02 -10.29 6.29
CA VAL A 5 9.69 -9.28 5.29
C VAL A 5 8.26 -8.80 5.51
N LEU A 6 8.07 -7.49 5.61
CA LEU A 6 6.79 -6.85 5.82
C LEU A 6 6.45 -6.08 4.55
N PHE A 7 5.42 -6.51 3.84
CA PHE A 7 4.99 -5.93 2.58
C PHE A 7 3.85 -4.94 2.83
N ASP A 8 3.94 -3.74 2.26
CA ASP A 8 2.72 -3.01 1.90
C ASP A 8 1.94 -3.79 0.83
N MET A 9 0.67 -3.43 0.64
CA MET A 9 -0.23 -4.12 -0.27
C MET A 9 -0.38 -3.37 -1.61
N ASP A 10 -0.83 -2.13 -1.54
CA ASP A 10 -1.27 -1.33 -2.68
C ASP A 10 -0.03 -0.66 -3.30
N GLY A 11 0.23 -0.88 -4.59
CA GLY A 11 1.46 -0.44 -5.24
C GLY A 11 2.67 -1.37 -5.06
N VAL A 12 2.55 -2.41 -4.20
CA VAL A 12 3.59 -3.44 -3.99
C VAL A 12 3.14 -4.83 -4.47
N LEU A 13 2.15 -5.41 -3.78
CA LEU A 13 1.64 -6.75 -4.10
C LEU A 13 0.59 -6.72 -5.21
N VAL A 14 -0.03 -5.57 -5.40
CA VAL A 14 -1.02 -5.30 -6.45
C VAL A 14 -0.84 -3.87 -6.95
N ASP A 15 -0.85 -3.67 -8.27
CA ASP A 15 -0.60 -2.37 -8.90
C ASP A 15 -1.87 -1.51 -8.95
N THR A 16 -2.21 -0.87 -7.83
CA THR A 16 -3.51 -0.20 -7.61
C THR A 16 -3.45 1.32 -7.56
N GLU A 17 -2.28 1.94 -7.41
CA GLU A 17 -2.14 3.39 -7.24
C GLU A 17 -2.76 4.18 -8.41
N TRP A 18 -2.41 3.80 -9.65
CA TRP A 18 -2.97 4.45 -10.84
C TRP A 18 -4.48 4.23 -10.96
N PHE A 19 -4.97 3.06 -10.55
CA PHE A 19 -6.39 2.72 -10.58
C PHE A 19 -7.18 3.56 -9.57
N TYR A 20 -6.69 3.71 -8.34
CA TYR A 20 -7.32 4.58 -7.34
C TYR A 20 -7.38 6.03 -7.79
N ASN A 21 -6.34 6.51 -8.48
CA ASN A 21 -6.34 7.85 -9.04
C ASN A 21 -7.41 7.99 -10.13
N ARG A 22 -7.41 7.10 -11.13
CA ARG A 22 -8.39 7.13 -12.22
C ARG A 22 -9.83 6.98 -11.73
N ARG A 23 -10.08 6.09 -10.77
CA ARG A 23 -11.42 5.89 -10.19
C ARG A 23 -11.94 7.15 -9.50
N ARG A 24 -11.08 7.88 -8.79
CA ARG A 24 -11.45 9.19 -8.19
C ARG A 24 -11.72 10.23 -9.25
N VAL A 25 -10.88 10.34 -10.28
CA VAL A 25 -11.07 11.31 -11.35
C VAL A 25 -12.37 11.05 -12.10
N ALA A 26 -12.66 9.80 -12.46
CA ALA A 26 -13.93 9.42 -13.10
C ALA A 26 -15.15 9.82 -12.25
N PHE A 27 -15.12 9.56 -10.93
CA PHE A 27 -16.16 10.03 -10.02
C PHE A 27 -16.32 11.54 -10.06
N MET A 28 -15.22 12.30 -10.00
CA MET A 28 -15.27 13.76 -10.00
C MET A 28 -15.81 14.31 -11.34
N GLU A 29 -15.47 13.69 -12.47
CA GLU A 29 -16.02 14.03 -13.79
C GLU A 29 -17.53 13.78 -13.86
N GLU A 30 -18.04 12.68 -13.30
CA GLU A 30 -19.48 12.42 -13.18
C GLU A 30 -20.20 13.48 -12.33
N LYS A 31 -19.49 14.14 -11.42
CA LYS A 31 -19.98 15.25 -10.60
C LYS A 31 -19.85 16.61 -11.27
N GLY A 32 -19.36 16.66 -12.51
CA GLY A 32 -19.23 17.87 -13.30
C GLY A 32 -17.93 18.64 -13.07
N PHE A 33 -16.93 18.03 -12.44
CA PHE A 33 -15.59 18.60 -12.39
C PHE A 33 -14.86 18.33 -13.70
N HIS A 34 -13.93 19.22 -14.04
CA HIS A 34 -13.13 19.12 -15.25
C HIS A 34 -11.66 19.28 -14.90
N PHE A 35 -10.83 18.39 -15.44
CA PHE A 35 -9.39 18.40 -15.25
C PHE A 35 -8.72 18.55 -16.62
N ASP A 36 -7.86 19.56 -16.76
CA ASP A 36 -7.07 19.73 -17.99
C ASP A 36 -6.06 18.60 -18.17
N GLU A 37 -5.51 18.11 -17.05
CA GLU A 37 -4.66 16.93 -16.94
C GLU A 37 -5.11 16.11 -15.72
N ILE A 38 -4.99 14.78 -15.78
CA ILE A 38 -5.30 13.91 -14.64
C ILE A 38 -4.36 14.28 -13.49
N PRO A 39 -4.87 14.79 -12.35
CA PRO A 39 -4.01 15.14 -11.23
C PRO A 39 -3.34 13.88 -10.70
N ASP A 40 -2.04 13.94 -10.42
CA ASP A 40 -1.36 12.87 -9.71
C ASP A 40 -1.64 13.01 -8.20
N LEU A 41 -2.47 12.11 -7.68
CA LEU A 41 -2.91 12.10 -6.28
C LEU A 41 -2.23 10.99 -5.47
N SER A 42 -1.28 10.27 -6.08
CA SER A 42 -0.60 9.14 -5.47
C SER A 42 0.33 9.55 -4.33
N GLY A 43 0.54 8.64 -3.38
CA GLY A 43 1.41 8.86 -2.22
C GLY A 43 0.90 9.86 -1.17
N SER A 44 -0.31 10.43 -1.36
CA SER A 44 -0.97 11.32 -0.41
C SER A 44 -1.98 10.57 0.47
N ASN A 45 -2.41 11.22 1.57
CA ASN A 45 -3.50 10.68 2.41
C ASN A 45 -4.88 11.18 1.97
N GLU A 46 -5.94 10.47 2.38
CA GLU A 46 -7.33 10.79 2.01
C GLU A 46 -7.69 12.27 2.27
N PRO A 47 -7.43 12.87 3.46
CA PRO A 47 -7.72 14.29 3.70
C PRO A 47 -7.03 15.25 2.73
N ALA A 48 -5.74 15.04 2.43
CA ALA A 48 -4.98 15.88 1.52
C ALA A 48 -5.51 15.79 0.09
N ILE A 49 -5.84 14.57 -0.35
CA ILE A 49 -6.38 14.30 -1.70
C ILE A 49 -7.71 15.03 -1.89
N TRP A 50 -8.66 14.87 -0.98
CA TRP A 50 -9.96 15.53 -1.09
C TRP A 50 -9.86 17.05 -0.97
N LYS A 51 -8.91 17.55 -0.17
CA LYS A 51 -8.62 18.99 -0.11
C LYS A 51 -8.03 19.52 -1.43
N SER A 52 -7.20 18.75 -2.12
CA SER A 52 -6.68 19.14 -3.44
C SER A 52 -7.78 19.16 -4.50
N LEU A 53 -8.70 18.19 -4.46
CA LEU A 53 -9.80 18.09 -5.40
C LEU A 53 -10.86 19.18 -5.19
N VAL A 54 -11.13 19.54 -3.93
CA VAL A 54 -12.09 20.58 -3.55
C VAL A 54 -11.48 21.48 -2.47
N PRO A 55 -10.70 22.50 -2.85
CA PRO A 55 -9.91 23.30 -1.91
C PRO A 55 -10.78 24.24 -1.07
N ASP A 56 -11.72 24.92 -1.71
CA ASP A 56 -12.39 26.10 -1.14
C ASP A 56 -13.75 25.79 -0.49
N ASP A 57 -14.38 24.67 -0.83
CA ASP A 57 -15.70 24.29 -0.32
C ASP A 57 -15.63 23.06 0.58
N VAL A 58 -15.69 23.30 1.90
CA VAL A 58 -15.58 22.26 2.93
C VAL A 58 -16.79 21.33 2.94
N GLU A 59 -17.99 21.86 2.73
CA GLU A 59 -19.23 21.08 2.78
C GLU A 59 -19.34 20.19 1.56
N LEU A 60 -19.07 20.73 0.37
CA LEU A 60 -19.04 19.97 -0.87
C LEU A 60 -17.96 18.88 -0.83
N ARG A 61 -16.76 19.21 -0.35
CA ARG A 61 -15.66 18.24 -0.19
C ARG A 61 -16.08 17.04 0.65
N GLU A 62 -16.69 17.29 1.80
CA GLU A 62 -17.10 16.21 2.70
C GLU A 62 -18.24 15.40 2.09
N HIS A 63 -19.21 16.04 1.44
CA HIS A 63 -20.28 15.36 0.74
C HIS A 63 -19.75 14.41 -0.35
N LEU A 64 -18.87 14.90 -1.22
CA LEU A 64 -18.27 14.11 -2.30
C LEU A 64 -17.38 12.99 -1.79
N ARG A 65 -16.60 13.24 -0.72
CA ARG A 65 -15.77 12.23 -0.07
C ARG A 65 -16.62 11.08 0.46
N VAL A 66 -17.70 11.39 1.18
CA VAL A 66 -18.60 10.39 1.75
C VAL A 66 -19.31 9.62 0.63
N GLU A 67 -19.81 10.31 -0.39
CA GLU A 67 -20.46 9.68 -1.53
C GLU A 67 -19.52 8.74 -2.30
N TYR A 68 -18.29 9.20 -2.59
CA TYR A 68 -17.28 8.36 -3.23
C TYR A 68 -17.03 7.08 -2.42
N LYS A 69 -16.82 7.24 -1.11
CA LYS A 69 -16.47 6.13 -0.23
C LYS A 69 -17.60 5.12 -0.04
N GLN A 70 -18.84 5.61 0.15
CA GLN A 70 -19.98 4.78 0.52
C GLN A 70 -20.81 4.29 -0.66
N VAL A 71 -20.75 4.99 -1.81
CA VAL A 71 -21.61 4.71 -2.97
C VAL A 71 -20.77 4.36 -4.19
N TYR A 72 -19.82 5.21 -4.57
CA TYR A 72 -19.11 5.04 -5.85
C TYR A 72 -18.08 3.91 -5.84
N SER A 73 -17.18 3.90 -4.84
CA SER A 73 -16.09 2.92 -4.76
C SER A 73 -16.59 1.47 -4.62
N PRO A 74 -17.65 1.18 -3.83
CA PRO A 74 -18.18 -0.18 -3.71
C PRO A 74 -18.76 -0.75 -5.01
N VAL A 75 -19.28 0.10 -5.90
CA VAL A 75 -19.80 -0.35 -7.22
C VAL A 75 -18.74 -0.29 -8.34
N HIS A 76 -17.55 0.22 -8.02
CA HIS A 76 -16.37 0.23 -8.89
C HIS A 76 -15.18 -0.40 -8.14
N PRO A 77 -15.25 -1.70 -7.80
CA PRO A 77 -14.21 -2.36 -7.01
C PRO A 77 -12.88 -2.39 -7.77
N VAL A 78 -11.79 -2.53 -7.00
CA VAL A 78 -10.47 -2.73 -7.58
C VAL A 78 -10.43 -4.14 -8.20
N PRO A 79 -10.02 -4.30 -9.47
CA PRO A 79 -9.91 -5.62 -10.08
C PRO A 79 -8.62 -6.30 -9.64
N TYR A 80 -8.53 -6.71 -8.36
CA TYR A 80 -7.30 -7.25 -7.76
C TYR A 80 -6.68 -8.40 -8.57
N ALA A 81 -7.50 -9.29 -9.13
CA ALA A 81 -7.02 -10.40 -9.95
C ALA A 81 -6.33 -9.95 -11.26
N GLU A 82 -6.73 -8.81 -11.83
CA GLU A 82 -6.13 -8.26 -13.05
C GLU A 82 -4.88 -7.42 -12.75
N LEU A 83 -4.80 -6.85 -11.56
CA LEU A 83 -3.73 -5.94 -11.13
C LEU A 83 -2.70 -6.60 -10.22
N LEU A 84 -2.88 -7.88 -9.88
CA LEU A 84 -1.97 -8.62 -9.02
C LEU A 84 -0.55 -8.58 -9.60
N ASN A 85 0.42 -8.21 -8.77
CA ASN A 85 1.82 -8.33 -9.17
C ASN A 85 2.16 -9.81 -9.30
N GLU A 86 2.47 -10.26 -10.53
CA GLU A 86 2.77 -11.65 -10.84
C GLU A 86 3.95 -12.21 -10.02
N GLN A 87 4.79 -11.34 -9.44
CA GLN A 87 5.91 -11.72 -8.57
C GLN A 87 5.52 -11.92 -7.10
N THR A 88 4.31 -11.54 -6.67
CA THR A 88 3.85 -11.64 -5.28
C THR A 88 3.96 -13.06 -4.72
N GLU A 89 3.28 -14.00 -5.38
CA GLU A 89 3.25 -15.39 -4.92
C GLU A 89 4.63 -16.06 -5.00
N PRO A 90 5.38 -15.97 -6.12
CA PRO A 90 6.68 -16.61 -6.21
C PRO A 90 7.68 -16.10 -5.17
N VAL A 91 7.69 -14.78 -4.91
CA VAL A 91 8.59 -14.18 -3.92
C VAL A 91 8.24 -14.64 -2.51
N MET A 92 6.96 -14.61 -2.13
CA MET A 92 6.55 -15.04 -0.79
C MET A 92 6.81 -16.54 -0.55
N ARG A 93 6.60 -17.40 -1.57
CA ARG A 93 6.95 -18.83 -1.47
C ARG A 93 8.44 -19.05 -1.28
N GLU A 94 9.28 -18.37 -2.05
CA GLU A 94 10.74 -18.46 -1.91
C GLU A 94 11.20 -18.00 -0.51
N LEU A 95 10.61 -16.91 0.02
CA LEU A 95 10.90 -16.45 1.39
C LEU A 95 10.52 -17.49 2.43
N HIS A 96 9.33 -18.09 2.28
CA HIS A 96 8.87 -19.15 3.16
C HIS A 96 9.79 -20.38 3.13
N GLU A 97 10.25 -20.80 1.95
CA GLU A 97 11.22 -21.91 1.80
C GLU A 97 12.56 -21.62 2.48
N ARG A 98 12.97 -20.34 2.55
CA ARG A 98 14.15 -19.88 3.29
C ARG A 98 13.92 -19.73 4.80
N GLY A 99 12.71 -19.98 5.29
CA GLY A 99 12.34 -19.81 6.69
C GLY A 99 12.22 -18.34 7.13
N VAL A 100 11.98 -17.44 6.18
CA VAL A 100 11.76 -16.01 6.42
C VAL A 100 10.27 -15.74 6.52
N LYS A 101 9.86 -15.10 7.62
CA LYS A 101 8.45 -14.80 7.87
C LYS A 101 7.94 -13.70 6.95
N CYS A 102 6.68 -13.80 6.54
CA CYS A 102 6.04 -12.78 5.70
C CYS A 102 4.83 -12.17 6.40
N ALA A 103 4.70 -10.85 6.34
CA ALA A 103 3.49 -10.16 6.78
C ALA A 103 3.03 -9.11 5.76
N ILE A 104 1.72 -8.87 5.71
CA ILE A 104 1.12 -7.74 4.98
C ILE A 104 0.71 -6.67 5.98
N ALA A 105 1.14 -5.44 5.74
CA ALA A 105 0.86 -4.25 6.55
C ALA A 105 0.30 -3.13 5.65
N SER A 106 -1.03 -3.11 5.50
CA SER A 106 -1.73 -2.23 4.54
C SER A 106 -2.58 -1.18 5.24
N SER A 107 -2.72 0.00 4.63
CA SER A 107 -3.70 1.02 5.07
C SER A 107 -5.15 0.68 4.66
N SER A 108 -5.35 -0.36 3.86
CA SER A 108 -6.66 -0.80 3.38
C SER A 108 -7.48 -1.51 4.47
N TYR A 109 -8.80 -1.63 4.25
CA TYR A 109 -9.72 -2.35 5.12
C TYR A 109 -9.35 -3.84 5.21
N ARG A 110 -9.64 -4.46 6.37
CA ARG A 110 -9.36 -5.88 6.63
C ARG A 110 -9.90 -6.79 5.53
N GLU A 111 -11.13 -6.55 5.09
CA GLU A 111 -11.81 -7.37 4.09
C GLU A 111 -11.09 -7.34 2.73
N LEU A 112 -10.48 -6.21 2.37
CA LEU A 112 -9.72 -6.08 1.11
C LEU A 112 -8.35 -6.77 1.19
N ILE A 113 -7.73 -6.77 2.38
CA ILE A 113 -6.49 -7.51 2.63
C ILE A 113 -6.77 -9.01 2.51
N ASP A 114 -7.85 -9.49 3.15
CA ASP A 114 -8.24 -10.89 3.11
C ASP A 114 -8.59 -11.34 1.68
N GLU A 115 -9.32 -10.50 0.91
CA GLU A 115 -9.61 -10.73 -0.50
C GLU A 115 -8.33 -10.86 -1.34
N LEU A 116 -7.36 -9.94 -1.18
CA LEU A 116 -6.10 -10.03 -1.92
C LEU A 116 -5.33 -11.31 -1.57
N VAL A 117 -5.27 -11.69 -0.29
CA VAL A 117 -4.58 -12.91 0.15
C VAL A 117 -5.14 -14.16 -0.51
N GLU A 118 -6.47 -14.25 -0.64
CA GLU A 118 -7.14 -15.34 -1.34
C GLU A 118 -6.83 -15.32 -2.84
N ILE A 119 -6.94 -14.16 -3.49
CA ILE A 119 -6.67 -13.99 -4.93
C ILE A 119 -5.21 -14.32 -5.27
N ALA A 120 -4.28 -13.89 -4.43
CA ALA A 120 -2.85 -14.10 -4.61
C ALA A 120 -2.42 -15.55 -4.30
N GLY A 121 -3.26 -16.36 -3.63
CA GLY A 121 -2.95 -17.75 -3.32
C GLY A 121 -1.78 -17.91 -2.34
N ILE A 122 -1.65 -16.99 -1.38
CA ILE A 122 -0.52 -16.90 -0.44
C ILE A 122 -0.89 -17.23 1.01
N THR A 123 -2.12 -17.68 1.27
CA THR A 123 -2.62 -17.96 2.62
C THR A 123 -1.73 -18.95 3.39
N ASP A 124 -1.14 -19.93 2.70
CA ASP A 124 -0.31 -20.98 3.30
C ASP A 124 1.13 -20.57 3.62
N VAL A 125 1.58 -19.43 3.06
CA VAL A 125 2.95 -18.92 3.24
C VAL A 125 3.02 -17.59 3.99
N LEU A 126 1.87 -17.02 4.36
CA LEU A 126 1.76 -15.75 5.06
C LEU A 126 1.59 -15.96 6.57
N ASP A 127 2.45 -15.32 7.37
CA ASP A 127 2.44 -15.48 8.84
C ASP A 127 1.49 -14.50 9.54
N TYR A 128 1.30 -13.29 8.99
CA TYR A 128 0.51 -12.25 9.64
C TYR A 128 -0.04 -11.19 8.68
N THR A 129 -1.19 -10.62 9.01
CA THR A 129 -1.78 -9.48 8.30
C THR A 129 -2.31 -8.43 9.27
N ILE A 130 -2.09 -7.16 8.96
CA ILE A 130 -2.60 -6.02 9.72
C ILE A 130 -3.10 -4.91 8.81
N SER A 131 -4.29 -4.41 9.14
CA SER A 131 -4.89 -3.20 8.58
C SER A 131 -4.49 -1.98 9.41
N GLY A 132 -4.23 -0.86 8.75
CA GLY A 132 -4.05 0.43 9.40
C GLY A 132 -5.28 0.87 10.20
N HIS A 133 -6.47 0.33 9.89
CA HIS A 133 -7.69 0.56 10.68
C HIS A 133 -7.68 -0.14 12.05
N GLU A 134 -6.77 -1.08 12.27
CA GLU A 134 -6.56 -1.72 13.57
C GLU A 134 -5.56 -0.94 14.43
N CYS A 135 -4.85 0.05 13.87
CA CYS A 135 -3.87 0.89 14.54
C CYS A 135 -4.49 2.16 15.13
N SER A 136 -3.82 2.76 16.11
CA SER A 136 -4.19 4.06 16.66
C SER A 136 -3.89 5.23 15.70
N ALA A 137 -2.91 5.06 14.83
CA ALA A 137 -2.56 6.02 13.78
C ALA A 137 -2.18 5.32 12.46
N PHE A 138 -2.49 5.98 11.34
CA PHE A 138 -2.09 5.55 10.01
C PHE A 138 -0.64 5.95 9.70
N LYS A 139 -0.06 5.34 8.65
CA LYS A 139 1.20 5.79 8.02
C LYS A 139 1.16 7.32 7.81
N PRO A 140 2.18 8.08 8.22
CA PRO A 140 3.57 7.66 8.45
C PRO A 140 3.89 7.22 9.88
N ASP A 141 2.88 7.04 10.74
CA ASP A 141 3.14 6.44 12.06
C ASP A 141 3.65 4.99 11.92
N PRO A 142 4.71 4.59 12.64
CA PRO A 142 5.31 3.26 12.49
C PRO A 142 4.51 2.13 13.17
N GLU A 143 3.42 2.44 13.89
CA GLU A 143 2.66 1.45 14.67
C GLU A 143 2.31 0.19 13.86
N ILE A 144 1.87 0.34 12.60
CA ILE A 144 1.50 -0.80 11.77
C ILE A 144 2.64 -1.80 11.57
N TYR A 145 3.86 -1.29 11.35
CA TYR A 145 5.06 -2.10 11.19
C TYR A 145 5.55 -2.67 12.52
N LEU A 146 5.56 -1.86 13.58
CA LEU A 146 5.96 -2.31 14.91
C LEU A 146 5.07 -3.44 15.43
N ARG A 147 3.76 -3.36 15.19
CA ARG A 147 2.80 -4.40 15.59
C ARG A 147 2.94 -5.67 14.77
N ALA A 148 3.23 -5.56 13.47
CA ALA A 148 3.56 -6.72 12.66
C ALA A 148 4.84 -7.41 13.15
N MET A 149 5.89 -6.63 13.49
CA MET A 149 7.13 -7.17 14.07
C MET A 149 6.90 -7.87 15.40
N GLU A 150 6.10 -7.26 16.28
CA GLU A 150 5.71 -7.85 17.58
C GLU A 150 4.98 -9.18 17.39
N ALA A 151 3.99 -9.23 16.48
CA ALA A 151 3.24 -10.46 16.17
C ALA A 151 4.15 -11.57 15.61
N LEU A 152 5.15 -11.20 14.80
CA LEU A 152 6.12 -12.14 14.25
C LEU A 152 7.25 -12.49 15.23
N GLY A 153 7.39 -11.79 16.36
CA GLY A 153 8.45 -12.00 17.35
C GLY A 153 9.85 -11.70 16.82
N VAL A 154 10.00 -10.59 16.07
CA VAL A 154 11.25 -10.15 15.45
C VAL A 154 11.57 -8.71 15.82
N GLU A 155 12.86 -8.37 15.84
CA GLU A 155 13.32 -6.99 16.05
C GLU A 155 13.34 -6.19 14.73
N PRO A 156 13.21 -4.85 14.76
CA PRO A 156 13.26 -4.04 13.54
C PRO A 156 14.52 -4.26 12.69
N THR A 157 15.67 -4.50 13.33
CA THR A 157 16.96 -4.76 12.65
C THR A 157 17.02 -6.13 11.94
N GLU A 158 16.04 -6.99 12.19
CA GLU A 158 15.87 -8.29 11.56
C GLU A 158 14.81 -8.25 10.44
N CYS A 159 14.25 -7.07 10.16
CA CYS A 159 13.14 -6.90 9.24
C CYS A 159 13.53 -6.11 8.00
N LEU A 160 12.88 -6.48 6.90
CA LEU A 160 12.86 -5.71 5.65
C LEU A 160 11.43 -5.25 5.39
N VAL A 161 11.21 -3.95 5.22
CA VAL A 161 9.93 -3.39 4.81
C VAL A 161 9.96 -3.13 3.31
N ILE A 162 8.95 -3.60 2.59
CA ILE A 162 8.75 -3.34 1.16
C ILE A 162 7.56 -2.38 1.00
N GLU A 163 7.81 -1.24 0.39
CA GLU A 163 6.87 -0.13 0.27
C GLU A 163 6.92 0.49 -1.13
N ASP A 164 6.00 1.39 -1.44
CA ASP A 164 6.04 2.22 -2.64
C ASP A 164 5.89 3.71 -2.28
N SER A 165 5.03 4.01 -1.31
CA SER A 165 4.55 5.35 -0.99
C SER A 165 5.47 6.13 -0.04
N PRO A 166 5.56 7.47 -0.15
CA PRO A 166 6.39 8.28 0.75
C PRO A 166 6.00 8.14 2.23
N LEU A 167 4.70 8.13 2.53
CA LEU A 167 4.20 7.97 3.91
C LEU A 167 4.53 6.59 4.46
N GLY A 168 4.45 5.57 3.61
CA GLY A 168 4.76 4.20 3.99
C GLY A 168 6.25 3.95 4.18
N ILE A 169 7.08 4.50 3.28
CA ILE A 169 8.54 4.54 3.45
C ILE A 169 8.88 5.21 4.77
N GLU A 170 8.31 6.39 5.09
CA GLU A 170 8.55 7.07 6.35
C GLU A 170 8.16 6.21 7.57
N ALA A 171 7.00 5.55 7.54
CA ALA A 171 6.57 4.63 8.59
C ALA A 171 7.56 3.47 8.78
N GLY A 172 8.01 2.86 7.67
CA GLY A 172 9.03 1.81 7.68
C GLY A 172 10.33 2.29 8.30
N LYS A 173 10.82 3.48 7.91
CA LYS A 173 12.06 4.07 8.46
C LYS A 173 11.91 4.37 9.96
N ARG A 174 10.76 4.92 10.38
CA ARG A 174 10.46 5.25 11.79
C ARG A 174 10.34 4.00 12.67
N SER A 175 10.02 2.84 12.10
CA SER A 175 10.03 1.57 12.83
C SER A 175 11.44 1.07 13.18
N GLY A 176 12.49 1.60 12.51
CA GLY A 176 13.86 1.15 12.66
C GLY A 176 14.27 0.00 11.72
N ALA A 177 13.36 -0.46 10.86
CA ALA A 177 13.66 -1.44 9.83
C ALA A 177 14.37 -0.84 8.62
N ARG A 178 15.00 -1.72 7.84
CA ARG A 178 15.47 -1.38 6.49
C ARG A 178 14.28 -1.33 5.54
N VAL A 179 14.24 -0.32 4.67
CA VAL A 179 13.12 -0.10 3.74
C VAL A 179 13.60 -0.16 2.29
N LEU A 180 12.98 -1.02 1.50
CA LEU A 180 13.13 -1.07 0.05
C LEU A 180 11.84 -0.55 -0.59
N ALA A 181 11.97 0.41 -1.50
CA ALA A 181 10.84 0.95 -2.23
C ALA A 181 10.72 0.31 -3.62
N LEU A 182 9.58 -0.32 -3.94
CA LEU A 182 9.28 -0.80 -5.28
C LEU A 182 8.93 0.39 -6.17
N ARG A 183 9.58 0.50 -7.33
CA ARG A 183 9.28 1.57 -8.29
C ARG A 183 7.81 1.44 -8.74
N PRO A 184 7.03 2.54 -8.72
CA PRO A 184 5.62 2.48 -9.08
C PRO A 184 5.45 2.34 -10.60
N HIS A 185 4.21 2.07 -11.00
CA HIS A 185 3.78 2.04 -12.40
C HIS A 185 4.18 3.31 -13.18
N GLU A 186 4.44 3.17 -14.48
CA GLU A 186 4.81 4.30 -15.35
C GLU A 186 3.74 5.41 -15.33
N GLY A 187 4.13 6.62 -14.93
CA GLY A 187 3.22 7.76 -14.83
C GLY A 187 2.66 8.01 -13.43
N VAL A 188 2.99 7.16 -12.44
CA VAL A 188 2.80 7.44 -11.02
C VAL A 188 4.07 8.05 -10.45
N ASN A 189 4.00 9.24 -9.84
CA ASN A 189 5.16 9.94 -9.31
C ASN A 189 5.17 9.95 -7.78
N LEU A 190 5.98 9.06 -7.20
CA LEU A 190 6.19 8.96 -5.75
C LEU A 190 7.60 9.44 -5.39
N ASP A 191 7.71 10.26 -4.35
CA ASP A 191 9.02 10.58 -3.76
C ASP A 191 9.52 9.41 -2.89
N GLN A 192 10.36 8.57 -3.48
CA GLN A 192 10.95 7.40 -2.82
C GLN A 192 12.34 7.67 -2.23
N SER A 193 12.78 8.94 -2.18
CA SER A 193 14.16 9.30 -1.81
C SER A 193 14.56 8.96 -0.37
N ALA A 194 13.58 8.74 0.51
CA ALA A 194 13.80 8.34 1.90
C ALA A 194 14.04 6.82 2.09
N ALA A 195 13.82 6.00 1.05
CA ALA A 195 14.06 4.56 1.11
C ALA A 195 15.56 4.24 1.12
N ASP A 196 15.95 3.10 1.68
CA ASP A 196 17.35 2.67 1.67
C ASP A 196 17.81 2.23 0.28
N VAL A 197 16.90 1.63 -0.49
CA VAL A 197 17.11 1.21 -1.88
C VAL A 197 15.77 1.31 -2.62
N VAL A 198 15.79 1.80 -3.86
CA VAL A 198 14.68 1.67 -4.80
C VAL A 198 14.94 0.46 -5.68
N ILE A 199 13.98 -0.45 -5.76
CA ILE A 199 14.03 -1.67 -6.57
C ILE A 199 13.07 -1.59 -7.75
N ASP A 200 13.40 -2.31 -8.82
CA ASP A 200 12.58 -2.35 -10.05
C ASP A 200 11.60 -3.52 -10.04
N ASN A 201 11.95 -4.60 -9.34
CA ASN A 201 11.16 -5.82 -9.26
C ASN A 201 11.07 -6.30 -7.82
N LEU A 202 9.96 -6.94 -7.45
CA LEU A 202 9.79 -7.54 -6.13
C LEU A 202 10.81 -8.65 -5.88
N THR A 203 11.27 -9.34 -6.94
CA THR A 203 12.33 -10.35 -6.86
C THR A 203 13.69 -9.80 -6.43
N ASP A 204 13.93 -8.48 -6.55
CA ASP A 204 15.20 -7.84 -6.20
C ASP A 204 15.46 -7.85 -4.69
N ILE A 205 14.47 -8.22 -3.87
CA ILE A 205 14.63 -8.38 -2.42
C ILE A 205 15.36 -9.69 -2.07
N LEU A 206 15.28 -10.71 -2.93
CA LEU A 206 15.79 -12.06 -2.63
C LEU A 206 17.31 -12.12 -2.43
N PRO A 207 18.16 -11.34 -3.14
CA PRO A 207 19.59 -11.28 -2.85
C PRO A 207 19.93 -10.55 -1.55
N ALA A 208 19.00 -9.78 -0.98
CA ALA A 208 19.21 -9.00 0.25
C ALA A 208 18.89 -9.81 1.52
N ILE A 209 18.45 -11.05 1.37
CA ILE A 209 17.92 -11.96 2.42
C ILE A 209 18.75 -13.23 2.44
#